data_AF-A0ABD3MPG8-F1
#
_entry.id   AF-A0ABD3MPG8-F1
#
_cell.length_a   1.000
_cell.length_b   1.000
_cell.length_c   1.000
_cell.angle_alpha   90.00
_cell.angle_beta   90.00
_cell.angle_gamma   90.00
#
_symmetry.space_group_name_H-M   'P 1'
#
loop_
_entity.id
_entity.type
_entity.pdbx_description
1 polymer ?
#
loop_
_entity_poly.entity_id
_entity_poly.type
_entity_poly.pdbx_seq_one_letter_code
_entity_poly.pdbx_strand_id
1 'polypeptide(L)'
;MNPATSLLITLLCLFQVSPTTSVESKYFIPIGASDKTQGPICTGIDSQHTYLCTDTPATARNALGLTDRGTYINTGSSIVDMGVPQRLSGSEQEIKRVHEVLALQQRYIDEEIMSRSEYEHVRESCRNEHELCAFWTSVGECESNRVFMLENCAAACRLCLLQAVNMVPS
;
A
#
# COMPACT_ATOMS: atom_id res chain seq x y z
N MET A 1 -31.21 -17.50 -71.83
CA MET A 1 -30.09 -17.47 -72.79
C MET A 1 -28.84 -17.00 -72.03
N ASN A 2 -27.92 -17.95 -71.83
CA ASN A 2 -26.47 -17.92 -71.47
C ASN A 2 -25.71 -16.58 -71.29
N PRO A 3 -24.50 -16.62 -70.68
CA PRO A 3 -23.97 -17.48 -69.59
C PRO A 3 -23.38 -16.57 -68.45
N ALA A 4 -22.57 -16.96 -67.46
CA ALA A 4 -22.03 -18.21 -66.89
C ALA A 4 -22.14 -18.08 -65.34
N THR A 5 -22.07 -19.06 -64.43
CA THR A 5 -21.51 -20.43 -64.36
C THR A 5 -19.98 -20.57 -64.27
N SER A 6 -19.43 -20.27 -63.08
CA SER A 6 -18.54 -21.23 -62.42
C SER A 6 -19.15 -21.51 -61.04
N LEU A 7 -19.96 -22.57 -60.91
CA LEU A 7 -19.48 -23.90 -60.50
C LEU A 7 -18.69 -23.82 -59.18
N LEU A 8 -19.34 -24.27 -58.10
CA LEU A 8 -19.11 -25.60 -57.48
C LEU A 8 -17.94 -25.47 -56.50
N ILE A 9 -18.15 -25.64 -55.19
CA ILE A 9 -18.39 -26.97 -54.60
C ILE A 9 -18.97 -26.83 -53.19
N THR A 10 -20.05 -27.59 -52.94
CA THR A 10 -20.58 -28.07 -51.64
C THR A 10 -20.98 -27.04 -50.56
N LEU A 11 -22.20 -27.10 -50.02
CA LEU A 11 -22.70 -28.12 -49.06
C LEU A 11 -21.82 -28.13 -47.78
N LEU A 12 -22.32 -27.97 -46.55
CA LEU A 12 -23.67 -28.24 -46.01
C LEU A 12 -24.00 -27.36 -44.79
N CYS A 13 -25.30 -27.30 -44.47
CA CYS A 13 -25.93 -27.25 -43.14
C CYS A 13 -25.34 -26.28 -42.07
N LEU A 14 -26.10 -25.27 -41.62
CA LEU A 14 -27.20 -25.47 -40.66
C LEU A 14 -26.83 -26.44 -39.52
N PHE A 15 -26.37 -25.95 -38.36
CA PHE A 15 -26.86 -26.44 -37.07
C PHE A 15 -26.52 -25.47 -35.92
N GLN A 16 -27.61 -24.97 -35.30
CA GLN A 16 -27.77 -24.72 -33.87
C GLN A 16 -26.95 -23.65 -33.12
N VAL A 17 -27.69 -22.59 -32.81
CA VAL A 17 -27.77 -21.92 -31.49
C VAL A 17 -27.39 -22.83 -30.32
N SER A 18 -26.39 -22.42 -29.51
CA SER A 18 -26.50 -22.19 -28.05
C SER A 18 -25.13 -21.91 -27.42
N PRO A 19 -24.88 -20.75 -26.78
CA PRO A 19 -23.77 -20.56 -25.87
C PRO A 19 -24.15 -21.04 -24.46
N THR A 20 -23.90 -22.31 -24.16
CA THR A 20 -24.06 -22.85 -22.79
C THR A 20 -22.81 -23.59 -22.32
N THR A 21 -21.82 -22.82 -21.87
CA THR A 21 -20.89 -23.27 -20.83
C THR A 21 -20.93 -22.26 -19.69
N SER A 22 -21.77 -22.55 -18.71
CA SER A 22 -21.71 -21.93 -17.39
C SER A 22 -20.37 -22.30 -16.73
N VAL A 23 -19.55 -21.31 -16.41
CA VAL A 23 -18.58 -21.40 -15.31
C VAL A 23 -18.73 -20.14 -14.47
N GLU A 24 -18.91 -20.33 -13.17
CA GLU A 24 -19.31 -19.28 -12.24
C GLU A 24 -18.23 -18.21 -12.01
N SER A 25 -18.68 -17.00 -11.73
CA SER A 25 -17.91 -16.03 -10.94
C SER A 25 -17.70 -16.56 -9.51
N LYS A 26 -16.46 -16.92 -9.16
CA LYS A 26 -15.95 -17.34 -7.84
C LYS A 26 -14.44 -17.64 -7.99
N TYR A 27 -13.49 -17.17 -7.19
CA TYR A 27 -13.53 -16.51 -5.87
C TYR A 27 -12.50 -15.37 -5.79
N PHE A 28 -12.79 -14.38 -4.95
CA PHE A 28 -11.78 -13.53 -4.31
C PHE A 28 -10.85 -14.43 -3.48
N ILE A 29 -9.55 -14.50 -3.82
CA ILE A 29 -8.59 -15.33 -3.07
C ILE A 29 -8.24 -14.58 -1.77
N PRO A 30 -8.57 -15.12 -0.58
CA PRO A 30 -8.16 -14.50 0.67
C PRO A 30 -6.64 -14.64 0.86
N ILE A 31 -6.03 -13.62 1.44
CA ILE A 31 -4.61 -13.60 1.78
C ILE A 31 -4.33 -14.72 2.80
N GLY A 32 -3.78 -15.86 2.35
CA GLY A 32 -3.37 -16.96 3.23
C GLY A 32 -3.49 -18.39 2.70
N ALA A 33 -4.15 -18.63 1.55
CA ALA A 33 -4.27 -19.99 1.00
C ALA A 33 -3.11 -20.34 0.05
N SER A 34 -2.20 -21.22 0.48
CA SER A 34 -1.18 -21.82 -0.39
C SER A 34 -1.79 -22.99 -1.17
N ASP A 35 -2.29 -22.71 -2.37
CA ASP A 35 -2.75 -23.74 -3.30
C ASP A 35 -1.55 -24.51 -3.87
N LYS A 36 -1.50 -25.82 -3.63
CA LYS A 36 -0.44 -26.71 -4.13
C LYS A 36 -0.51 -26.99 -5.64
N THR A 37 -1.47 -26.39 -6.36
CA THR A 37 -1.58 -26.50 -7.82
C THR A 37 -0.84 -25.39 -8.57
N GLN A 38 -0.43 -24.30 -7.92
CA GLN A 38 0.54 -23.37 -8.49
C GLN A 38 1.96 -23.94 -8.40
N GLY A 39 2.69 -23.92 -9.53
CA GLY A 39 4.12 -24.25 -9.56
C GLY A 39 4.98 -23.21 -8.80
N PRO A 40 6.29 -23.45 -8.67
CA PRO A 40 7.17 -22.60 -7.86
C PRO A 40 7.20 -21.16 -8.39
N ILE A 41 7.12 -20.21 -7.47
CA ILE A 41 7.12 -18.77 -7.76
C ILE A 41 8.56 -18.33 -7.99
N CYS A 42 8.84 -17.87 -9.22
CA CYS A 42 10.16 -17.43 -9.65
C CYS A 42 10.27 -15.89 -9.62
N THR A 43 11.28 -15.37 -8.92
CA THR A 43 11.64 -13.94 -8.89
C THR A 43 12.97 -13.75 -9.61
N GLY A 44 13.08 -12.76 -10.51
CA GLY A 44 14.34 -12.38 -11.13
C GLY A 44 15.25 -11.70 -10.12
N ILE A 45 16.49 -12.16 -9.99
CA ILE A 45 17.43 -11.67 -8.96
C ILE A 45 18.53 -10.76 -9.53
N ASP A 46 18.67 -10.72 -10.86
CA ASP A 46 19.59 -9.85 -11.58
C ASP A 46 19.05 -9.48 -12.98
N SER A 47 19.80 -8.63 -13.70
CA SER A 47 19.52 -8.25 -15.08
C SER A 47 20.00 -9.27 -16.12
N GLN A 48 20.58 -10.39 -15.70
CA GLN A 48 21.10 -11.46 -16.56
C GLN A 48 20.10 -12.62 -16.72
N HIS A 49 18.86 -12.44 -16.25
CA HIS A 49 17.80 -13.44 -16.24
C HIS A 49 18.09 -14.64 -15.32
N THR A 50 18.82 -14.42 -14.21
CA THR A 50 18.87 -15.40 -13.12
C THR A 50 17.57 -15.31 -12.33
N TYR A 51 16.94 -16.46 -12.08
CA TYR A 51 15.69 -16.55 -11.32
C TYR A 51 15.85 -17.43 -10.08
N LEU A 52 15.36 -16.95 -8.93
CA LEU A 52 15.15 -17.76 -7.75
C LEU A 52 13.69 -18.22 -7.71
N CYS A 53 13.48 -19.53 -7.82
CA CYS A 53 12.17 -20.16 -7.75
C CYS A 53 11.97 -20.85 -6.39
N THR A 54 10.83 -20.61 -5.73
CA THR A 54 10.51 -21.24 -4.44
C THR A 54 9.01 -21.51 -4.30
N ASP A 55 8.65 -22.41 -3.38
CA ASP A 55 7.26 -22.82 -3.15
C ASP A 55 6.37 -21.72 -2.55
N THR A 56 6.95 -20.68 -1.92
CA THR A 56 6.18 -19.55 -1.36
C THR A 56 6.96 -18.23 -1.41
N PRO A 57 6.29 -17.05 -1.47
CA PRO A 57 6.98 -15.75 -1.42
C PRO A 57 7.76 -15.51 -0.11
N ALA A 58 7.38 -16.19 0.98
CA ALA A 58 8.13 -16.15 2.23
C ALA A 58 9.48 -16.89 2.10
N THR A 59 9.48 -18.05 1.45
CA THR A 59 10.70 -18.83 1.17
C THR A 59 11.63 -18.05 0.24
N ALA A 60 11.12 -17.42 -0.83
CA ALA A 60 11.91 -16.55 -1.71
C ALA A 60 12.58 -15.41 -0.93
N ARG A 61 11.83 -14.66 -0.12
CA ARG A 61 12.37 -13.57 0.70
C ARG A 61 13.47 -14.05 1.65
N ASN A 62 13.23 -15.16 2.36
CA ASN A 62 14.23 -15.72 3.27
C ASN A 62 15.52 -16.15 2.54
N ALA A 63 15.39 -16.79 1.36
CA ALA A 63 16.53 -17.23 0.56
C ALA A 63 17.31 -16.07 -0.10
N LEU A 64 16.67 -14.91 -0.32
CA LEU A 64 17.33 -13.66 -0.75
C LEU A 64 17.89 -12.83 0.41
N GLY A 65 17.75 -13.27 1.67
CA GLY A 65 18.09 -12.45 2.83
C GLY A 65 17.17 -11.25 3.05
N LEU A 66 16.05 -11.16 2.31
CA LEU A 66 15.01 -10.13 2.43
C LEU A 66 14.10 -10.41 3.64
N THR A 67 14.70 -10.72 4.79
CA THR A 67 14.02 -10.94 6.07
C THR A 67 13.69 -9.63 6.79
N ASP A 68 13.87 -8.49 6.13
CA ASP A 68 13.68 -7.16 6.70
C ASP A 68 12.25 -6.98 7.22
N ARG A 69 12.14 -6.89 8.54
CA ARG A 69 10.89 -6.54 9.25
C ARG A 69 10.65 -5.03 9.27
N GLY A 70 11.52 -4.27 8.61
CA GLY A 70 11.70 -2.84 8.75
C GLY A 70 12.56 -2.50 9.96
N THR A 71 13.36 -1.44 9.82
CA THR A 71 13.89 -0.71 10.96
C THR A 71 12.80 0.18 11.52
N TYR A 72 12.72 0.37 12.83
CA TYR A 72 11.72 1.25 13.45
C TYR A 72 12.40 2.44 14.09
N ILE A 73 11.85 3.64 13.87
CA ILE A 73 12.29 4.90 14.48
C ILE A 73 11.22 5.40 15.43
N ASN A 74 11.61 5.61 16.68
CA ASN A 74 10.82 6.38 17.63
C ASN A 74 10.88 7.85 17.20
N THR A 75 9.74 8.45 16.85
CA THR A 75 9.62 9.89 16.63
C THR A 75 9.51 10.67 17.93
N GLY A 76 8.89 10.07 18.95
CA GLY A 76 8.67 10.69 20.25
C GLY A 76 9.96 10.94 21.06
N SER A 77 9.84 11.86 22.00
CA SER A 77 10.83 12.12 23.06
C SER A 77 10.18 11.83 24.43
N SER A 78 10.96 11.70 25.50
CA SER A 78 10.42 11.47 26.86
C SER A 78 9.48 12.56 27.38
N ILE A 79 9.36 13.68 26.66
CA ILE A 79 8.51 14.84 26.98
C ILE A 79 7.32 14.97 26.01
N VAL A 80 7.40 14.38 24.81
CA VAL A 80 6.40 14.53 23.73
C VAL A 80 6.13 13.17 23.12
N ASP A 81 4.95 12.62 23.40
CA ASP A 81 4.46 11.39 22.78
C ASP A 81 3.95 11.68 21.36
N MET A 82 4.71 11.22 20.36
CA MET A 82 4.31 11.29 18.95
C MET A 82 3.66 9.99 18.47
N GLY A 83 3.30 9.09 19.38
CA GLY A 83 2.66 7.82 19.10
C GLY A 83 3.64 6.71 18.69
N VAL A 84 3.14 5.78 17.88
CA VAL A 84 3.82 4.51 17.61
C VAL A 84 5.10 4.69 16.76
N PRO A 85 6.13 3.84 16.95
CA PRO A 85 7.35 3.90 16.17
C PRO A 85 7.08 3.76 14.68
N GLN A 86 7.71 4.61 13.87
CA GLN A 86 7.52 4.66 12.43
C GLN A 86 8.49 3.72 11.72
N ARG A 87 8.00 2.95 10.76
CA ARG A 87 8.75 1.91 10.07
C ARG A 87 9.46 2.44 8.83
N LEU A 88 10.73 2.06 8.72
CA LEU A 88 11.59 2.20 7.56
C LEU A 88 11.78 0.83 6.92
N SER A 89 11.14 0.63 5.76
CA SER A 89 11.31 -0.56 4.93
C SER A 89 10.98 -0.23 3.48
N GLY A 90 11.47 -1.05 2.55
CA GLY A 90 11.32 -0.84 1.12
C GLY A 90 12.67 -0.54 0.47
N SER A 91 12.66 0.11 -0.69
CA SER A 91 13.85 0.60 -1.37
C SER A 91 14.52 1.75 -0.62
N GLU A 92 15.80 2.01 -0.94
CA GLU A 92 16.52 3.18 -0.42
C GLU A 92 15.79 4.50 -0.71
N GLN A 93 15.13 4.62 -1.86
CA GLN A 93 14.38 5.83 -2.23
C GLN A 93 13.10 5.98 -1.39
N GLU A 94 12.41 4.87 -1.08
CA GLU A 94 11.24 4.89 -0.19
C GLU A 94 11.67 5.26 1.23
N ILE A 95 12.67 4.57 1.79
CA ILE A 95 13.23 4.86 3.12
C ILE A 95 13.67 6.33 3.24
N LYS A 96 14.32 6.88 2.21
CA LYS A 96 14.70 8.29 2.17
C LYS A 96 13.49 9.23 2.27
N ARG A 97 12.42 8.98 1.51
CA ARG A 97 11.20 9.81 1.59
C ARG A 97 10.51 9.69 2.95
N VAL A 98 10.52 8.50 3.56
CA VAL A 98 10.01 8.33 4.93
C VAL A 98 10.82 9.18 5.90
N HIS A 99 12.15 9.17 5.84
CA HIS A 99 13.00 10.06 6.64
C HIS A 99 12.69 11.55 6.44
N GLU A 100 12.47 11.99 5.20
CA GLU A 100 12.09 13.37 4.89
C GLU A 100 10.75 13.76 5.56
N VAL A 101 9.76 12.86 5.55
CA VAL A 101 8.50 13.06 6.28
C VAL A 101 8.73 13.16 7.78
N LEU A 102 9.51 12.25 8.39
CA LEU A 102 9.79 12.28 9.83
C LEU A 102 10.48 13.58 10.26
N ALA A 103 11.41 14.10 9.45
CA ALA A 103 12.07 15.37 9.71
C ALA A 103 11.12 16.58 9.60
N LEU A 104 10.15 16.54 8.67
CA LEU A 104 9.12 17.58 8.54
C LEU A 104 8.08 17.51 9.66
N GLN A 105 7.71 16.30 10.11
CA GLN A 105 6.88 16.10 11.31
C GLN A 105 7.57 16.73 12.53
N GLN A 106 8.83 16.36 12.81
CA GLN A 106 9.55 16.89 13.97
C GLN A 106 9.55 18.42 13.99
N ARG A 107 9.87 19.05 12.86
CA ARG A 107 9.88 20.51 12.73
C ARG A 107 8.51 21.13 13.02
N TYR A 108 7.43 20.56 12.48
CA TYR A 108 6.07 21.02 12.73
C TYR A 108 5.69 20.94 14.21
N ILE A 109 6.06 19.84 14.89
CA ILE A 109 5.84 19.70 16.34
C ILE A 109 6.59 20.81 17.10
N ASP A 110 7.88 20.98 16.84
CA ASP A 110 8.74 21.91 17.60
C ASP A 110 8.39 23.39 17.30
N GLU A 111 8.23 23.76 16.03
CA GLU A 111 8.06 25.14 15.59
C GLU A 111 6.61 25.64 15.67
N GLU A 112 5.60 24.77 15.56
CA GLU A 112 4.18 25.18 15.56
C GLU A 112 3.40 24.72 16.80
N ILE A 113 3.50 23.46 17.20
CA ILE A 113 2.66 22.86 18.26
C ILE A 113 3.22 23.13 19.67
N MET A 114 4.55 23.07 19.83
CA MET A 114 5.22 23.30 21.11
C MET A 114 5.50 24.78 21.37
N SER A 115 5.62 25.60 20.33
CA SER A 115 5.97 27.03 20.44
C SER A 115 4.85 27.92 21.00
N ARG A 116 3.58 27.49 20.91
CA ARG A 116 2.40 28.28 21.32
C ARG A 116 1.62 27.59 22.44
N SER A 117 1.24 28.34 23.47
CA SER A 117 0.46 27.83 24.61
C SER A 117 -1.00 27.54 24.27
N GLU A 118 -1.59 28.23 23.30
CA GLU A 118 -2.96 27.97 22.85
C GLU A 118 -3.17 26.54 22.31
N TYR A 119 -2.11 25.88 21.85
CA TYR A 119 -2.13 24.50 21.34
C TYR A 119 -1.72 23.46 22.39
N GLU A 120 -1.66 23.81 23.67
CA GLU A 120 -1.31 22.87 24.74
C GLU A 120 -2.21 21.62 24.74
N HIS A 121 -3.53 21.79 24.56
CA HIS A 121 -4.51 20.72 24.42
C HIS A 121 -4.34 19.86 23.15
N VAL A 122 -3.65 20.36 22.13
CA VAL A 122 -3.41 19.64 20.87
C VAL A 122 -2.22 18.68 21.01
N ARG A 123 -1.28 18.97 21.91
CA ARG A 123 -0.05 18.18 22.10
C ARG A 123 -0.34 16.73 22.44
N GLU A 124 -1.38 16.47 23.22
CA GLU A 124 -1.78 15.12 23.67
C GLU A 124 -2.44 14.27 22.55
N SER A 125 -3.03 14.92 21.54
CA SER A 125 -3.67 14.25 20.39
C SER A 125 -2.79 14.21 19.13
N CYS A 126 -1.73 15.00 19.09
CA CYS A 126 -0.84 15.15 17.93
C CYS A 126 0.16 13.99 17.77
N ARG A 127 -0.35 12.79 17.44
CA ARG A 127 0.41 11.55 17.37
C ARG A 127 0.15 10.75 16.09
N ASN A 128 0.96 9.71 15.87
CA ASN A 128 0.76 8.67 14.86
C ASN A 128 0.29 7.38 15.54
N GLU A 129 -0.82 6.82 15.08
CA GLU A 129 -1.43 5.58 15.60
C GLU A 129 -0.98 4.32 14.82
N HIS A 130 -0.32 4.50 13.67
CA HIS A 130 0.11 3.40 12.82
C HIS A 130 1.59 3.48 12.42
N GLU A 131 2.28 2.34 12.35
CA GLU A 131 3.71 2.24 12.02
C GLU A 131 4.06 2.76 10.62
N LEU A 132 3.06 2.88 9.73
CA LEU A 132 3.22 3.31 8.34
C LEU A 132 2.79 4.76 8.07
N CYS A 133 2.40 5.55 9.08
CA CYS A 133 1.92 6.92 8.86
C CYS A 133 2.90 7.79 8.05
N ALA A 134 4.19 7.67 8.31
CA ALA A 134 5.22 8.39 7.57
C ALA A 134 5.40 7.87 6.12
N PHE A 135 5.25 6.56 5.89
CA PHE A 135 5.24 5.98 4.54
C PHE A 135 4.02 6.44 3.74
N TRP A 136 2.82 6.36 4.30
CA TRP A 136 1.57 6.80 3.68
C TRP A 136 1.59 8.30 3.36
N THR A 137 2.11 9.12 4.26
CA THR A 137 2.38 10.54 3.99
C THR A 137 3.32 10.72 2.80
N SER A 138 4.39 9.92 2.70
CA SER A 138 5.38 10.02 1.61
C SER A 138 4.84 9.66 0.21
N VAL A 139 3.66 9.02 0.14
CA VAL A 139 2.97 8.67 -1.11
C VAL A 139 1.66 9.45 -1.35
N GLY A 140 1.35 10.45 -0.51
CA GLY A 140 0.21 11.38 -0.73
C GLY A 140 -1.14 10.94 -0.14
N GLU A 141 -1.13 10.10 0.89
CA GLU A 141 -2.38 9.70 1.58
C GLU A 141 -2.99 10.85 2.40
N CYS A 142 -2.22 11.87 2.81
CA CYS A 142 -2.73 13.02 3.58
C CYS A 142 -3.79 13.82 2.79
N GLU A 143 -3.65 13.84 1.47
CA GLU A 143 -4.61 14.41 0.53
C GLU A 143 -5.62 13.35 0.07
N SER A 144 -5.14 12.17 -0.33
CA SER A 144 -5.96 11.14 -1.00
C SER A 144 -6.91 10.41 -0.04
N ASN A 145 -6.54 10.28 1.22
CA ASN A 145 -7.27 9.58 2.28
C ASN A 145 -7.30 10.40 3.57
N ARG A 146 -7.59 11.69 3.39
CA ARG A 146 -7.51 12.74 4.41
C ARG A 146 -8.21 12.42 5.73
N VAL A 147 -9.36 11.74 5.70
CA VAL A 147 -10.12 11.41 6.93
C VAL A 147 -9.36 10.40 7.79
N PHE A 148 -8.96 9.27 7.20
CA PHE A 148 -8.19 8.25 7.91
C PHE A 148 -6.85 8.82 8.41
N MET A 149 -6.15 9.60 7.58
CA MET A 149 -4.87 10.20 7.94
C MET A 149 -5.01 11.31 9.00
N LEU A 150 -6.13 12.04 9.03
CA LEU A 150 -6.42 13.00 10.11
C LEU A 150 -6.67 12.29 11.45
N GLU A 151 -7.33 11.14 11.44
CA GLU A 151 -7.61 10.37 12.66
C GLU A 151 -6.38 9.60 13.16
N ASN A 152 -5.61 8.99 12.26
CA ASN A 152 -4.57 8.02 12.61
C ASN A 152 -3.13 8.53 12.44
N CYS A 153 -2.90 9.61 11.68
CA CYS A 153 -1.57 10.03 11.24
C CYS A 153 -1.40 11.56 11.27
N ALA A 154 -2.07 12.23 12.22
CA ALA A 154 -2.11 13.69 12.28
C ALA A 154 -0.73 14.33 12.46
N ALA A 155 0.18 13.69 13.19
CA ALA A 155 1.55 14.18 13.33
C ALA A 155 2.32 14.10 12.00
N ALA A 156 2.36 12.93 11.35
CA ALA A 156 3.07 12.75 10.08
C ALA A 156 2.52 13.66 8.96
N CYS A 157 1.19 13.79 8.85
CA CYS A 157 0.56 14.69 7.88
C CYS A 157 0.58 16.17 8.28
N ARG A 158 1.01 16.51 9.50
CA ARG A 158 1.01 17.89 10.04
C ARG A 158 -0.40 18.51 10.08
N LEU A 159 -1.38 17.71 10.52
CA LEU A 159 -2.81 18.05 10.58
C LEU A 159 -3.36 18.19 12.01
N CYS A 160 -2.52 18.14 13.04
CA CYS A 160 -2.98 18.12 14.44
C CYS A 160 -3.90 19.30 14.82
N LEU A 161 -3.65 20.51 14.30
CA LEU A 161 -4.53 21.66 14.53
C LEU A 161 -5.96 21.46 13.98
N LEU A 162 -6.15 20.56 13.01
CA LEU A 162 -7.45 20.21 12.45
C LEU A 162 -8.19 19.14 13.26
N GLN A 163 -7.48 18.27 14.01
CA GLN A 163 -8.12 17.36 14.96
C GLN A 163 -8.82 18.15 16.07
N ALA A 164 -8.17 19.21 16.57
CA ALA A 164 -8.67 20.05 17.64
C ALA A 164 -10.00 20.76 17.32
N VAL A 165 -10.22 21.14 16.05
CA VAL A 165 -11.47 21.82 15.62
C VAL A 165 -12.68 20.88 15.72
N ASN A 166 -12.48 19.57 15.57
CA ASN A 166 -13.54 18.57 15.69
C ASN A 166 -13.95 18.28 17.16
N MET A 167 -13.27 18.87 18.15
CA MET A 167 -13.59 18.74 19.57
C MET A 167 -14.38 19.93 20.14
N VAL A 168 -14.79 20.90 19.32
CA VAL A 168 -15.71 21.97 19.75
C VAL A 168 -17.15 21.43 19.75
N PRO A 169 -17.82 21.24 20.90
CA PRO A 169 -19.22 20.88 20.91
C PRO A 169 -20.06 22.06 20.40
N SER A 170 -21.02 21.75 19.52
CA SER A 170 -22.03 22.66 18.97
C SER A 170 -23.03 23.15 20.01
#